data_AF-A0A382ZST7-F1
#
_entry.id   AF-A0A382ZST7-F1
#
_cell.length_a   1.000
_cell.length_b   1.000
_cell.length_c   1.000
_cell.angle_alpha   90.00
_cell.angle_beta   90.00
_cell.angle_gamma   90.00
#
_symmetry.space_group_name_H-M   'P 1'
#
loop_
_entity.id
_entity.type
_entity.pdbx_description
1 polymer ?
#
loop_
_entity_poly.entity_id
_entity_poly.type
_entity_poly.pdbx_seq_one_letter_code
_entity_poly.pdbx_strand_id
1 'polypeptide(L)' 'DAHIMEGARELAARNPQLTASYLERRLKIGSSKAEDVMELLQEEGFLDPR' A
#
# COMPACT_ATOMS: atom_id res chain seq x y z
N ASP A 1 -12.55 -0.05 3.79
CA ASP A 1 -11.17 -0.35 4.24
C ASP A 1 -10.70 -1.73 3.83
N ALA A 2 -11.44 -2.80 4.13
CA ALA A 2 -11.10 -4.15 3.66
C ALA A 2 -10.76 -4.24 2.15
N HIS A 3 -11.60 -3.63 1.28
CA HIS A 3 -11.33 -3.59 -0.17
C HIS A 3 -10.08 -2.77 -0.56
N ILE A 4 -9.75 -1.73 0.21
CA ILE A 4 -8.54 -0.93 -0.03
C ILE A 4 -7.31 -1.75 0.34
N MET A 5 -7.34 -2.42 1.50
CA MET A 5 -6.26 -3.29 1.96
C MET A 5 -6.04 -4.49 1.05
N GLU A 6 -7.12 -5.13 0.59
CA GLU A 6 -7.03 -6.22 -0.39
C GLU A 6 -6.36 -5.76 -1.69
N GLY A 7 -6.81 -4.64 -2.26
CA GLY A 7 -6.18 -4.05 -3.44
C GLY A 7 -4.73 -3.62 -3.20
N ALA A 8 -4.42 -3.07 -2.02
CA ALA A 8 -3.06 -2.68 -1.66
C ALA A 8 -2.11 -3.89 -1.58
N ARG A 9 -2.55 -4.99 -0.97
CA ARG A 9 -1.81 -6.25 -0.90
C ARG A 9 -1.56 -6.83 -2.28
N GLU A 10 -2.56 -6.83 -3.15
CA GLU A 10 -2.38 -7.29 -4.54
C GLU A 10 -1.35 -6.44 -5.29
N LEU A 11 -1.38 -5.12 -5.10
CA LEU A 11 -0.42 -4.21 -5.72
C LEU A 11 0.99 -4.45 -5.18
N ALA A 12 1.14 -4.64 -3.87
CA ALA A 12 2.43 -4.83 -3.20
C ALA A 12 3.04 -6.20 -3.52
N ALA A 13 2.22 -7.26 -3.55
CA ALA A 13 2.65 -8.60 -3.97
C ALA A 13 3.22 -8.63 -5.40
N ARG A 14 2.71 -7.75 -6.27
CA ARG A 14 3.19 -7.60 -7.66
C ARG A 14 4.32 -6.59 -7.79
N ASN A 15 4.39 -5.61 -6.89
CA ASN A 15 5.34 -4.51 -6.93
C ASN A 15 5.84 -4.17 -5.50
N PRO A 16 6.85 -4.88 -4.99
CA PRO A 16 7.37 -4.68 -3.63
C PRO A 16 8.02 -3.31 -3.39
N GLN A 17 8.31 -2.56 -4.45
CA GLN A 17 8.92 -1.21 -4.41
C GLN A 17 7.89 -0.09 -4.62
N LEU A 18 6.59 -0.36 -4.43
CA LEU A 18 5.57 0.66 -4.59
C LEU A 18 5.69 1.76 -3.53
N THR A 19 5.11 2.92 -3.83
CA THR A 19 5.15 4.10 -2.96
C THR A 19 3.75 4.55 -2.54
N ALA A 20 3.66 5.33 -1.47
CA ALA A 20 2.38 5.91 -1.02
C ALA A 20 1.63 6.62 -2.16
N SER A 21 2.33 7.47 -2.93
CA SER A 21 1.72 8.17 -4.08
C SER A 21 1.25 7.23 -5.21
N TYR A 22 1.82 6.02 -5.31
CA TYR A 22 1.30 5.00 -6.23
C TYR A 22 -0.03 4.44 -5.72
N LEU A 23 -0.14 4.15 -4.42
CA LEU A 23 -1.40 3.72 -3.80
C LEU A 23 -2.48 4.78 -3.88
N GLU A 24 -2.14 6.06 -3.65
CA GLU A 24 -3.07 7.19 -3.81
C GLU A 24 -3.74 7.17 -5.18
N ARG A 25 -2.94 7.08 -6.26
CA ARG A 25 -3.45 7.07 -7.64
C ARG A 25 -4.24 5.80 -7.96
N ARG A 26 -3.79 4.65 -7.46
CA ARG A 26 -4.33 3.35 -7.86
C ARG A 26 -5.60 2.97 -7.09
N LEU A 27 -5.65 3.33 -5.82
CA LEU A 27 -6.75 3.05 -4.90
C LEU A 27 -7.66 4.27 -4.66
N LYS A 28 -7.29 5.44 -5.21
CA LYS A 28 -8.02 6.72 -5.06
C LYS A 28 -8.22 7.10 -3.59
N ILE A 29 -7.14 6.96 -2.81
CA ILE A 29 -7.09 7.30 -1.38
C ILE A 29 -6.25 8.56 -1.18
N GLY A 30 -6.48 9.27 -0.07
CA GLY A 30 -5.65 10.42 0.32
C GLY A 30 -4.28 9.99 0.85
N SER A 31 -3.35 10.95 0.93
CA SER A 31 -1.96 10.72 1.35
C SER A 31 -1.84 10.07 2.73
N SER A 32 -2.56 10.58 3.75
CA SER A 32 -2.53 9.98 5.09
C SER A 32 -2.95 8.51 5.08
N LYS A 33 -4.02 8.19 4.35
CA LYS A 33 -4.49 6.81 4.24
C LYS A 33 -3.53 5.93 3.44
N ALA A 34 -2.82 6.50 2.47
CA ALA A 34 -1.79 5.78 1.74
C ALA A 34 -0.57 5.49 2.62
N GLU A 35 -0.18 6.41 3.51
CA GLU A 35 0.87 6.17 4.50
C GLU A 35 0.46 5.08 5.49
N ASP A 36 -0.75 5.13 6.06
CA ASP A 36 -1.27 4.07 6.94
C ASP A 36 -1.22 2.69 6.27
N VAL A 37 -1.61 2.62 4.98
CA VAL A 37 -1.57 1.38 4.21
C VAL A 37 -0.13 0.91 3.94
N MET A 38 0.80 1.83 3.68
CA MET A 38 2.21 1.50 3.49
C MET A 38 2.82 0.89 4.75
N GLU A 39 2.52 1.45 5.92
CA GLU A 39 2.98 0.91 7.20
C GLU A 39 2.44 -0.51 7.41
N LEU A 40 1.14 -0.72 7.22
CA LEU A 40 0.52 -2.05 7.33
C LEU A 40 1.12 -3.06 6.35
N LEU A 41 1.39 -2.66 5.10
CA LEU A 41 2.01 -3.53 4.11
C LEU A 41 3.46 -3.90 4.48
N GLN A 42 4.20 -2.99 5.11
CA GLN A 42 5.53 -3.26 5.63
C GLN A 42 5.48 -4.21 6.84
N GLU A 43 4.54 -4.02 7.76
CA GLU A 43 4.30 -4.93 8.89
C GLU A 43 3.89 -6.34 8.43
N GLU A 44 3.08 -6.44 7.36
CA GLU A 44 2.70 -7.70 6.73
C GLU A 44 3.83 -8.34 5.90
N GLY A 45 4.95 -7.64 5.70
CA GLY A 45 6.11 -8.14 4.95
C GLY A 45 5.99 -8.06 3.43
N PHE A 46 5.05 -7.27 2.90
CA PHE A 46 4.92 -7.04 1.46
C PHE A 46 5.92 -5.99 0.93
N LEU A 47 6.40 -5.11 1.81
CA LEU A 47 7.36 -4.06 1.45
C LEU A 47 8.66 -4.27 2.22
N ASP A 48 9.77 -4.04 1.54
CA ASP A 48 11.10 -4.08 2.17
C ASP A 48 11.27 -2.83 3.05
N PRO A 49 11.70 -2.94 4.31
CA PRO A 49 12.13 -1.78 5.10
C PRO A 49 13.24 -1.05 4.35
N ARG A 50 12.93 0.15 3.87
CA ARG A 50 13.89 1.04 3.20
C ARG A 50 15.01 1.49 4.14
#